data_AF-A0A0F8ZRT3-F1
#
_entry.id   AF-A0A0F8ZRT3-F1
#
_cell.length_a   1.000
_cell.length_b   1.000
_cell.length_c   1.000
_cell.angle_alpha   90.00
_cell.angle_beta   90.00
_cell.angle_gamma   90.00
#
_symmetry.space_group_name_H-M   'P 1'
#
loop_
_entity.id
_entity.type
_entity.pdbx_description
1 polymer ?
#
loop_
_entity_poly.entity_id
_entity_poly.type
_entity_poly.pdbx_seq_one_letter_code
_entity_poly.pdbx_strand_id
1 'polypeptide(L)'
;YYESHLIRERVNSDLRIGTFMEWEIIPGLTFKPMISARHLGSNYASMIYENEISGAKRDQSAWSTSALQTQIDALLIYDKQFGDHSLNLLAGSSFRDTRDYEVAGSTFGSASDLVPVLQQTTPQENSTVSSEYVATAIQSWFGQVSYDYKKRYLLNATLRADGNYKFTDENKWGIFPGISAGWNIHQEDFWSSMGASWFTKAKIKAAYGEAGQSKNLSIYDTQGRYATTSYAGTTGVLQSNLQNPELKWETTREWGFGMDLGFLNNRLGLIFDYYDKASIDRLFLEPLPSFTGYTGIRTNVGTFGSSGIELSVNANIVRSGDWNWNVSAFADLLLSQETIKLPDNGTEANRIGGTFVTNPDNPTGDPILVGGLAEGERSGAIYGYVNEGIIQNWDEADAYNATHYDELMAGSANHRQFKKPGDHMWADLNGDGRLNSYDREFKGYQT
;
A
#
# COMPACT_ATOMS: atom_id res chain seq x y z
N TYR A 1 -9.07 -11.74 -43.28
CA TYR A 1 -7.74 -11.11 -43.33
C TYR A 1 -7.90 -9.75 -42.66
N TYR A 2 -8.15 -9.73 -41.35
CA TYR A 2 -8.60 -8.53 -40.64
C TYR A 2 -7.88 -8.48 -39.29
N GLU A 3 -6.56 -8.40 -39.35
CA GLU A 3 -5.80 -8.03 -38.16
C GLU A 3 -5.68 -6.51 -38.18
N SER A 4 -6.27 -5.85 -37.19
CA SER A 4 -5.87 -4.48 -36.85
C SER A 4 -4.37 -4.51 -36.56
N HIS A 5 -3.56 -4.01 -37.49
CA HIS A 5 -2.13 -3.94 -37.29
C HIS A 5 -1.85 -2.77 -36.34
N LEU A 6 -1.17 -3.08 -35.24
CA LEU A 6 -0.77 -2.13 -34.22
C LEU A 6 0.75 -2.04 -34.25
N ILE A 7 1.26 -0.84 -34.52
CA ILE A 7 2.68 -0.53 -34.41
C ILE A 7 2.91 0.13 -33.06
N ARG A 8 3.94 -0.32 -32.33
CA ARG A 8 4.40 0.31 -31.10
C ARG A 8 5.91 0.35 -31.09
N GLU A 9 6.45 1.53 -30.83
CA GLU A 9 7.87 1.72 -30.59
C GLU A 9 8.07 2.34 -29.21
N ARG A 10 9.05 1.83 -28.47
CA ARG A 10 9.45 2.38 -27.18
C ARG A 10 10.96 2.36 -27.04
N VAL A 11 11.53 3.51 -26.70
CA VAL A 11 12.95 3.66 -26.38
C VAL A 11 13.05 4.19 -24.96
N ASN A 12 13.72 3.44 -24.09
CA ASN A 12 13.95 3.82 -22.69
C ASN A 12 15.44 4.09 -22.47
N SER A 13 15.74 5.03 -21.59
CA SER A 13 17.09 5.28 -21.06
C SER A 13 17.03 5.39 -19.53
N ASP A 14 17.98 4.75 -18.85
CA ASP A 14 18.22 4.90 -17.41
C ASP A 14 19.73 5.08 -17.23
N LEU A 15 20.16 6.30 -16.93
CA LEU A 15 21.55 6.62 -16.64
C LEU A 15 21.67 7.01 -15.18
N ARG A 16 22.59 6.37 -14.46
CA ARG A 16 22.90 6.70 -13.07
C ARG A 16 24.38 7.01 -12.94
N ILE A 17 24.69 8.15 -12.35
CA ILE A 17 26.05 8.58 -12.04
C ILE A 17 26.06 8.95 -10.56
N GLY A 18 27.06 8.47 -9.84
CA GLY A 18 27.26 8.85 -8.45
C GLY A 18 28.74 8.91 -8.15
N THR A 19 29.12 9.82 -7.26
CA THR A 19 30.45 9.91 -6.72
C THR A 19 30.37 10.13 -5.23
N PHE A 20 31.35 9.61 -4.51
CA PHE A 20 31.49 9.81 -3.07
C PHE A 20 32.97 10.00 -2.73
N MET A 21 33.20 10.59 -1.57
CA MET A 21 34.51 10.66 -0.95
C MET A 21 34.42 10.00 0.41
N GLU A 22 35.50 9.38 0.87
CA GLU A 22 35.65 8.92 2.25
C GLU A 22 36.88 9.60 2.84
N TRP A 23 36.69 10.28 3.96
CA TRP A 23 37.75 10.97 4.68
C TRP A 23 37.71 10.61 6.15
N GLU A 24 38.71 9.85 6.60
CA GLU A 24 38.96 9.61 8.01
C GLU A 24 39.56 10.88 8.64
N ILE A 25 38.76 11.63 9.39
CA ILE A 25 39.14 12.92 9.98
C ILE A 25 40.10 12.70 11.15
N ILE A 26 39.77 11.72 11.99
CA ILE A 26 40.59 11.19 13.09
C ILE A 26 40.39 9.67 13.13
N PRO A 27 41.28 8.89 13.77
CA PRO A 27 41.13 7.44 13.85
C PRO A 27 39.73 7.00 14.29
N GLY A 28 39.05 6.25 13.42
CA GLY A 28 37.70 5.75 13.61
C GLY A 28 36.56 6.72 13.27
N LEU A 29 36.81 8.00 12.96
CA LEU A 29 35.79 8.98 12.54
C LEU A 29 35.91 9.28 11.04
N THR A 30 34.94 8.81 10.26
CA THR A 30 34.90 8.97 8.81
C THR A 30 33.77 9.89 8.39
N PHE A 31 34.09 10.92 7.59
CA PHE A 31 33.11 11.71 6.86
C PHE A 31 33.00 11.20 5.42
N LYS A 32 31.76 10.95 4.99
CA LYS A 32 31.43 10.39 3.67
C LYS A 32 30.34 11.20 2.97
N PRO A 33 30.69 12.24 2.21
CA PRO A 33 29.75 12.92 1.32
C PRO A 33 29.56 12.13 0.02
N MET A 34 28.34 12.15 -0.50
CA MET A 34 27.96 11.53 -1.76
C MET A 34 27.03 12.45 -2.55
N ILE A 35 27.21 12.46 -3.86
CA ILE A 35 26.25 13.05 -4.80
C ILE A 35 25.94 12.04 -5.88
N SER A 36 24.67 11.92 -6.23
CA SER A 36 24.24 11.09 -7.35
C SER A 36 23.16 11.78 -8.18
N ALA A 37 23.13 11.43 -9.46
CA ALA A 37 22.11 11.84 -10.40
C ALA A 37 21.62 10.61 -11.18
N ARG A 38 20.31 10.53 -11.38
CA ARG A 38 19.66 9.53 -12.22
C ARG A 38 18.80 10.23 -13.25
N HIS A 39 19.07 9.99 -14.53
CA HIS A 39 18.22 10.42 -15.63
C HIS A 39 17.43 9.21 -16.15
N LEU A 40 16.11 9.33 -16.16
CA LEU A 40 15.18 8.39 -16.76
C LEU A 40 14.51 9.06 -17.95
N GLY A 41 14.64 8.47 -19.13
CA GLY A 41 13.94 8.92 -20.33
C GLY A 41 13.09 7.79 -20.91
N SER A 42 11.91 8.12 -21.41
CA SER A 42 11.12 7.18 -22.20
C SER A 42 10.45 7.93 -23.35
N ASN A 43 10.66 7.44 -24.56
CA ASN A 43 9.95 7.88 -25.74
C ASN A 43 9.10 6.73 -26.24
N TYR A 44 7.85 7.01 -26.56
CA TYR A 44 6.89 6.05 -27.05
C TYR A 44 6.12 6.63 -28.23
N ALA A 45 5.85 5.78 -29.22
CA ALA A 45 4.92 6.07 -30.29
C ALA A 45 4.08 4.83 -30.60
N SER A 46 2.84 5.05 -31.00
CA SER A 46 1.94 3.99 -31.46
C SER A 46 1.07 4.44 -32.61
N MET A 47 0.71 3.49 -33.47
CA MET A 47 -0.27 3.68 -34.53
C MET A 47 -1.12 2.43 -34.67
N ILE A 48 -2.43 2.61 -34.75
CA ILE A 48 -3.39 1.57 -35.14
C ILE A 48 -3.75 1.81 -36.61
N TYR A 49 -3.92 0.76 -37.41
CA TYR A 49 -4.32 0.88 -38.82
C TYR A 49 -5.83 1.13 -38.93
N GLU A 50 -6.28 1.73 -40.04
CA GLU A 50 -7.70 1.88 -40.30
C GLU A 50 -8.40 0.51 -40.35
N ASN A 51 -9.56 0.42 -39.67
CA ASN A 51 -10.37 -0.77 -39.67
C ASN A 51 -11.86 -0.42 -39.47
N GLU A 52 -12.63 -0.53 -40.56
CA GLU A 52 -14.04 -0.18 -40.63
C GLU A 52 -14.93 -1.00 -39.68
N ILE A 53 -14.56 -2.25 -39.37
CA ILE A 53 -15.34 -3.13 -38.48
C ILE A 53 -15.19 -2.67 -37.01
N SER A 54 -13.96 -2.33 -36.62
CA SER A 54 -13.67 -1.83 -35.26
C SER A 54 -13.94 -0.33 -35.08
N GLY A 55 -14.13 0.40 -36.19
CA GLY A 55 -14.23 1.86 -36.18
C GLY A 55 -12.91 2.60 -35.96
N ALA A 56 -11.77 1.90 -35.94
CA ALA A 56 -10.45 2.50 -35.79
C ALA A 56 -10.13 3.40 -37.00
N LYS A 57 -9.81 4.67 -36.73
CA LYS A 57 -9.55 5.70 -37.76
C LYS A 57 -8.10 6.12 -37.75
N ARG A 58 -7.17 5.17 -37.79
CA ARG A 58 -5.73 5.46 -37.73
C ARG A 58 -5.32 6.24 -36.48
N ASP A 59 -5.71 5.74 -35.32
CA ASP A 59 -5.37 6.36 -34.04
C ASP A 59 -3.86 6.32 -33.82
N GLN A 60 -3.28 7.47 -33.55
CA GLN A 60 -1.86 7.65 -33.29
C GLN A 60 -1.65 8.33 -31.93
N SER A 61 -0.63 7.88 -31.21
CA SER A 61 -0.22 8.53 -29.97
C SER A 61 1.29 8.54 -29.87
N ALA A 62 1.85 9.60 -29.29
CA ALA A 62 3.25 9.65 -28.92
C ALA A 62 3.40 10.37 -27.60
N TRP A 63 4.34 9.94 -26.78
CA TRP A 63 4.71 10.64 -25.55
C TRP A 63 6.20 10.52 -25.28
N SER A 64 6.74 11.55 -24.64
CA SER A 64 8.11 11.64 -24.18
C SER A 64 8.11 12.03 -22.71
N THR A 65 8.80 11.26 -21.89
CA THR A 65 9.07 11.60 -20.49
C THR A 65 10.56 11.75 -20.26
N SER A 66 10.92 12.71 -19.41
CA SER A 66 12.27 12.89 -18.89
C SER A 66 12.18 13.20 -17.41
N ALA A 67 12.92 12.44 -16.61
CA ALA A 67 12.94 12.51 -15.17
C ALA A 67 14.40 12.62 -14.71
N LEU A 68 14.76 13.72 -14.05
CA LEU A 68 16.07 13.90 -13.43
C LEU A 68 15.92 13.87 -11.91
N GLN A 69 16.50 12.85 -11.28
CA GLN A 69 16.64 12.74 -9.84
C GLN A 69 18.06 13.10 -9.44
N THR A 70 18.21 14.01 -8.47
CA THR A 70 19.50 14.31 -7.82
C THR A 70 19.40 13.99 -6.34
N GLN A 71 20.44 13.37 -5.79
CA GLN A 71 20.53 13.08 -4.36
C GLN A 71 21.89 13.49 -3.81
N ILE A 72 21.89 14.15 -2.66
CA ILE A 72 23.08 14.54 -1.92
C ILE A 72 22.97 13.94 -0.53
N ASP A 73 23.99 13.18 -0.13
CA ASP A 73 24.09 12.57 1.19
C ASP A 73 25.37 13.06 1.88
N ALA A 74 25.30 13.26 3.19
CA ALA A 74 26.45 13.55 4.03
C ALA A 74 26.39 12.68 5.27
N LEU A 75 27.36 11.78 5.44
CA LEU A 75 27.42 10.83 6.55
C LEU A 75 28.65 11.09 7.41
N LEU A 76 28.48 11.00 8.73
CA LEU A 76 29.56 10.98 9.71
C LEU A 76 29.45 9.67 10.49
N ILE A 77 30.50 8.87 10.46
CA ILE A 77 30.54 7.50 11.01
C ILE A 77 31.66 7.44 12.03
N TYR A 78 31.38 6.98 13.25
CA TYR A 78 32.40 6.74 14.27
C TYR A 78 32.39 5.27 14.71
N ASP A 79 33.47 4.56 14.44
CA ASP A 79 33.68 3.18 14.85
C ASP A 79 34.78 3.10 15.90
N LYS A 80 34.45 2.57 17.08
CA LYS A 80 35.42 2.42 18.17
C LYS A 80 35.24 1.10 18.91
N GLN A 81 36.32 0.34 18.97
CA GLN A 81 36.46 -0.78 19.89
C GLN A 81 37.34 -0.37 21.09
N PHE A 82 36.89 -0.66 22.31
CA PHE A 82 37.65 -0.38 23.53
C PHE A 82 37.43 -1.48 24.56
N GLY A 83 38.48 -2.26 24.82
CA GLY A 83 38.37 -3.48 25.62
C GLY A 83 37.32 -4.42 25.01
N ASP A 84 36.34 -4.79 25.83
CA ASP A 84 35.23 -5.67 25.46
C ASP A 84 34.03 -4.94 24.83
N HIS A 85 34.14 -3.64 24.59
CA HIS A 85 33.07 -2.81 24.06
C HIS A 85 33.31 -2.47 22.60
N SER A 86 32.25 -2.44 21.81
CA SER A 86 32.25 -1.90 20.45
C SER A 86 31.11 -0.92 20.30
N LEU A 87 31.42 0.26 19.75
CA LEU A 87 30.51 1.37 19.57
C LEU A 87 30.61 1.83 18.11
N ASN A 88 29.47 1.86 17.44
CA ASN A 88 29.28 2.46 16.13
C ASN A 88 28.26 3.60 16.26
N LEU A 89 28.66 4.80 15.83
CA LEU A 89 27.78 5.97 15.73
C LEU A 89 27.67 6.37 14.27
N LEU A 90 26.46 6.75 13.86
CA LEU A 90 26.19 7.33 12.56
C LEU A 90 25.35 8.59 12.77
N ALA A 91 25.71 9.66 12.07
CA ALA A 91 24.86 10.82 11.85
C ALA A 91 24.85 11.13 10.35
N GLY A 92 23.70 11.50 9.81
CA GLY A 92 23.55 11.69 8.38
C GLY A 92 22.46 12.67 7.99
N SER A 93 22.61 13.23 6.79
CA SER A 93 21.63 14.05 6.11
C SER A 93 21.50 13.57 4.67
N SER A 94 20.28 13.61 4.12
CA SER A 94 19.99 13.23 2.74
C SER A 94 18.99 14.21 2.14
N PHE A 95 19.31 14.77 0.98
CA PHE A 95 18.39 15.58 0.19
C PHE A 95 18.19 14.92 -1.17
N ARG A 96 16.94 14.69 -1.56
CA ARG A 96 16.59 14.11 -2.85
C ARG A 96 15.57 15.00 -3.55
N ASP A 97 15.88 15.43 -4.77
CA ASP A 97 15.04 16.21 -5.65
C ASP A 97 14.78 15.40 -6.93
N THR A 98 13.54 15.38 -7.43
CA THR A 98 13.21 14.78 -8.72
C THR A 98 12.36 15.76 -9.53
N ARG A 99 12.76 15.95 -10.80
CA ARG A 99 12.08 16.81 -11.78
C ARG A 99 11.64 15.95 -12.95
N ASP A 100 10.35 15.82 -13.12
CA ASP A 100 9.71 15.02 -14.16
C ASP A 100 9.02 15.94 -15.16
N TYR A 101 9.25 15.68 -16.43
CA TYR A 101 8.60 16.36 -17.55
C TYR A 101 7.98 15.32 -18.47
N GLU A 102 6.74 15.54 -18.86
CA GLU A 102 6.05 14.77 -19.87
C GLU A 102 5.51 15.68 -20.96
N VAL A 103 5.61 15.25 -22.21
CA VAL A 103 4.85 15.79 -23.33
C VAL A 103 4.18 14.63 -24.04
N ALA A 104 2.88 14.74 -24.27
CA ALA A 104 2.11 13.73 -24.97
C ALA A 104 1.25 14.37 -26.07
N GLY A 105 0.97 13.59 -27.10
CA GLY A 105 0.06 13.97 -28.17
C GLY A 105 -0.64 12.75 -28.76
N SER A 106 -1.86 12.95 -29.23
CA SER A 106 -2.61 11.94 -29.97
C SER A 106 -3.41 12.55 -31.09
N THR A 107 -3.59 11.81 -32.17
CA THR A 107 -4.33 12.22 -33.36
C THR A 107 -5.08 11.04 -33.97
N PHE A 108 -6.14 11.29 -34.74
CA PHE A 108 -6.80 10.25 -35.53
C PHE A 108 -7.29 10.81 -36.87
N GLY A 109 -7.42 9.95 -37.88
CA GLY A 109 -7.85 10.32 -39.24
C GLY A 109 -6.68 10.69 -40.15
N SER A 110 -5.53 10.05 -39.98
CA SER A 110 -4.41 10.18 -40.92
C SER A 110 -4.82 9.79 -42.35
N ALA A 111 -4.18 10.38 -43.35
CA ALA A 111 -4.43 10.06 -44.76
C ALA A 111 -3.85 8.69 -45.19
N SER A 112 -2.96 8.09 -44.40
CA SER A 112 -2.30 6.81 -44.74
C SER A 112 -1.92 6.00 -43.50
N ASP A 113 -1.96 4.67 -43.65
CA ASP A 113 -1.46 3.68 -42.67
C ASP A 113 0.06 3.55 -42.65
N LEU A 114 0.76 4.17 -43.61
CA LEU A 114 2.21 4.00 -43.80
C LEU A 114 3.06 4.99 -43.03
N VAL A 115 2.47 6.04 -42.46
CA VAL A 115 3.21 7.15 -41.83
C VAL A 115 2.79 7.29 -40.36
N PRO A 116 3.53 6.65 -39.42
CA PRO A 116 3.21 6.64 -37.99
C PRO A 116 3.73 7.90 -37.29
N VAL A 117 3.34 9.08 -37.76
CA VAL A 117 3.67 10.38 -37.12
C VAL A 117 2.43 11.26 -36.97
N LEU A 118 2.33 11.94 -35.82
CA LEU A 118 1.16 12.74 -35.44
C LEU A 118 0.79 13.86 -36.45
N GLN A 119 1.74 14.34 -37.25
CA GLN A 119 1.54 15.48 -38.16
C GLN A 119 0.65 15.19 -39.37
N GLN A 120 0.31 13.93 -39.67
CA GLN A 120 -0.39 13.53 -40.90
C GLN A 120 -1.93 13.55 -40.78
N THR A 121 -2.47 14.11 -39.70
CA THR A 121 -3.90 14.14 -39.42
C THR A 121 -4.56 15.42 -39.92
N THR A 122 -5.71 15.28 -40.62
CA THR A 122 -6.57 16.41 -41.01
C THR A 122 -8.05 16.11 -40.74
N PRO A 123 -8.85 17.06 -40.22
CA PRO A 123 -8.48 18.40 -39.75
C PRO A 123 -7.68 18.38 -38.44
N GLN A 124 -6.95 19.46 -38.16
CA GLN A 124 -6.10 19.59 -36.97
C GLN A 124 -6.87 19.45 -35.64
N GLU A 125 -8.19 19.67 -35.69
CA GLU A 125 -9.14 19.48 -34.59
C GLU A 125 -9.20 18.03 -34.06
N ASN A 126 -8.72 17.04 -34.83
CA ASN A 126 -8.60 15.65 -34.38
C ASN A 126 -7.34 15.39 -33.54
N SER A 127 -6.63 16.44 -33.11
CA SER A 127 -5.37 16.34 -32.37
C SER A 127 -5.49 16.87 -30.95
N THR A 128 -4.86 16.19 -30.00
CA THR A 128 -4.70 16.66 -28.62
C THR A 128 -3.22 16.71 -28.27
N VAL A 129 -2.83 17.72 -27.50
CA VAL A 129 -1.47 17.87 -26.96
C VAL A 129 -1.59 18.19 -25.48
N SER A 130 -0.75 17.55 -24.67
CA SER A 130 -0.62 17.84 -23.25
C SER A 130 0.85 17.88 -22.85
N SER A 131 1.13 18.59 -21.76
CA SER A 131 2.43 18.58 -21.10
C SER A 131 2.24 18.62 -19.61
N GLU A 132 3.09 17.93 -18.87
CA GLU A 132 3.11 17.93 -17.41
C GLU A 132 4.53 18.17 -16.90
N TYR A 133 4.64 18.91 -15.79
CA TYR A 133 5.87 19.10 -15.05
C TYR A 133 5.61 18.87 -13.57
N VAL A 134 6.39 17.96 -12.97
CA VAL A 134 6.29 17.61 -11.55
C VAL A 134 7.65 17.78 -10.90
N ALA A 135 7.66 18.47 -9.76
CA ALA A 135 8.84 18.62 -8.92
C ALA A 135 8.56 18.01 -7.55
N THR A 136 9.48 17.16 -7.09
CA THR A 136 9.36 16.47 -5.79
C THR A 136 10.65 16.64 -5.00
N ALA A 137 10.54 16.76 -3.68
CA ALA A 137 11.68 16.87 -2.80
C ALA A 137 11.46 16.19 -1.45
N ILE A 138 12.49 15.51 -0.96
CA ILE A 138 12.54 14.93 0.39
C ILE A 138 13.87 15.33 1.03
N GLN A 139 13.81 15.85 2.25
CA GLN A 139 14.96 16.12 3.09
C GLN A 139 14.91 15.22 4.31
N SER A 140 16.04 14.67 4.71
CA SER A 140 16.14 13.76 5.85
C SER A 140 17.31 14.11 6.73
N TRP A 141 17.14 13.91 8.03
CA TRP A 141 18.20 13.89 9.03
C TRP A 141 18.07 12.60 9.80
N PHE A 142 19.17 11.91 10.07
CA PHE A 142 19.11 10.63 10.76
C PHE A 142 20.37 10.38 11.58
N GLY A 143 20.21 9.61 12.64
CA GLY A 143 21.31 9.13 13.46
C GLY A 143 21.05 7.72 13.96
N GLN A 144 22.14 7.02 14.23
CA GLN A 144 22.11 5.67 14.79
C GLN A 144 23.25 5.51 15.80
N VAL A 145 22.93 4.79 16.88
CA VAL A 145 23.89 4.32 17.88
C VAL A 145 23.76 2.81 17.91
N SER A 146 24.85 2.10 17.68
CA SER A 146 24.94 0.64 17.81
C SER A 146 26.04 0.33 18.82
N TYR A 147 25.72 -0.46 19.83
CA TYR A 147 26.64 -0.81 20.90
C TYR A 147 26.56 -2.30 21.18
N ASP A 148 27.73 -2.93 21.33
CA ASP A 148 27.84 -4.28 21.83
C ASP A 148 28.86 -4.39 22.97
N TYR A 149 28.53 -5.22 23.95
CA TYR A 149 29.45 -5.62 25.00
C TYR A 149 29.70 -7.13 24.91
N LYS A 150 30.96 -7.51 24.64
CA LYS A 150 31.40 -8.91 24.45
C LYS A 150 30.60 -9.68 23.40
N LYS A 151 29.92 -8.99 22.49
CA LYS A 151 28.87 -9.58 21.63
C LYS A 151 27.79 -10.34 22.43
N ARG A 152 27.64 -10.09 23.74
CA ARG A 152 26.63 -10.68 24.64
C ARG A 152 25.37 -9.81 24.65
N TYR A 153 25.55 -8.53 24.96
CA TYR A 153 24.47 -7.55 25.00
C TYR A 153 24.60 -6.62 23.82
N LEU A 154 23.53 -6.49 23.06
CA LEU A 154 23.43 -5.69 21.85
C LEU A 154 22.38 -4.62 22.10
N LEU A 155 22.70 -3.37 21.79
CA LEU A 155 21.77 -2.24 21.85
C LEU A 155 21.89 -1.45 20.54
N ASN A 156 20.76 -1.16 19.91
CA ASN A 156 20.71 -0.24 18.78
C ASN A 156 19.62 0.80 19.03
N ALA A 157 19.90 2.05 18.74
CA ALA A 157 18.93 3.14 18.76
C ALA A 157 19.07 3.95 17.47
N THR A 158 17.94 4.37 16.91
CA THR A 158 17.86 5.18 15.70
C THR A 158 16.91 6.34 15.93
N LEU A 159 17.18 7.46 15.27
CA LEU A 159 16.26 8.58 15.19
C LEU A 159 16.35 9.16 13.79
N ARG A 160 15.20 9.35 13.15
CA ARG A 160 15.12 9.93 11.81
C ARG A 160 14.06 11.01 11.77
N ALA A 161 14.37 12.13 11.12
CA ALA A 161 13.41 13.18 10.80
C ALA A 161 13.34 13.35 9.28
N ASP A 162 12.16 13.19 8.69
CA ASP A 162 11.94 13.32 7.25
C ASP A 162 10.96 14.44 6.93
N GLY A 163 11.38 15.34 6.05
CA GLY A 163 10.60 16.43 5.47
C GLY A 163 10.17 16.09 4.05
N ASN A 164 8.88 16.20 3.74
CA ASN A 164 8.35 15.81 2.43
C ASN A 164 7.51 16.92 1.80
N TYR A 165 7.76 17.20 0.51
CA TYR A 165 7.12 18.28 -0.26
C TYR A 165 5.59 18.20 -0.34
N LYS A 166 5.00 17.02 -0.09
CA LYS A 166 3.54 16.83 -0.13
C LYS A 166 2.82 17.44 1.06
N PHE A 167 3.51 17.73 2.15
CA PHE A 167 2.92 18.30 3.36
C PHE A 167 3.14 19.82 3.43
N THR A 168 2.23 20.51 4.12
CA THR A 168 2.37 21.93 4.47
C THR A 168 3.51 22.15 5.45
N ASP A 169 3.95 23.39 5.64
CA ASP A 169 5.07 23.71 6.53
C ASP A 169 4.83 23.26 7.99
N GLU A 170 3.57 23.23 8.44
CA GLU A 170 3.18 22.78 9.78
C GLU A 170 3.42 21.27 9.99
N ASN A 171 3.10 20.43 9.00
CA ASN A 171 3.20 18.98 9.08
C ASN A 171 4.35 18.39 8.24
N LYS A 172 5.26 19.25 7.75
CA LYS A 172 6.30 18.87 6.78
C LYS A 172 7.18 17.74 7.29
N TRP A 173 7.54 17.80 8.57
CA TRP A 173 8.50 16.93 9.21
C TRP A 173 7.83 15.87 10.07
N GLY A 174 8.14 14.60 9.80
CA GLY A 174 7.84 13.48 10.70
C GLY A 174 9.10 13.00 11.41
N ILE A 175 8.98 12.61 12.68
CA ILE A 175 10.09 12.09 13.50
C ILE A 175 9.81 10.64 13.86
N PHE A 176 10.77 9.78 13.61
CA PHE A 176 10.62 8.33 13.65
C PHE A 176 11.75 7.70 14.48
N PRO A 177 11.52 7.44 15.77
CA PRO A 177 12.49 6.77 16.63
C PRO A 177 12.47 5.25 16.45
N GLY A 178 13.58 4.60 16.80
CA GLY A 178 13.66 3.15 16.94
C GLY A 178 14.66 2.74 18.00
N ILE A 179 14.41 1.62 18.67
CA ILE A 179 15.31 1.02 19.65
C ILE A 179 15.17 -0.50 19.60
N SER A 180 16.29 -1.21 19.71
CA SER A 180 16.30 -2.66 19.86
C SER A 180 17.37 -3.10 20.83
N ALA A 181 17.07 -4.18 21.54
CA ALA A 181 18.00 -4.85 22.43
C ALA A 181 18.06 -6.33 22.08
N GLY A 182 19.24 -6.93 22.19
CA GLY A 182 19.47 -8.34 21.97
C GLY A 182 20.40 -8.92 23.02
N TRP A 183 20.10 -10.12 23.48
CA TRP A 183 20.95 -10.87 24.39
C TRP A 183 21.32 -12.22 23.79
N ASN A 184 22.59 -12.39 23.47
CA ASN A 184 23.18 -13.65 23.07
C ASN A 184 23.48 -14.49 24.31
N ILE A 185 22.44 -15.14 24.85
CA ILE A 185 22.52 -15.99 26.05
C ILE A 185 23.61 -17.07 25.91
N HIS A 186 23.75 -17.64 24.70
CA HIS A 186 24.77 -18.65 24.40
C HIS A 186 26.23 -18.17 24.51
N GLN A 187 26.46 -16.86 24.67
CA GLN A 187 27.78 -16.28 24.88
C GLN A 187 28.12 -16.11 26.38
N GLU A 188 27.20 -16.45 27.28
CA GLU A 188 27.40 -16.35 28.73
C GLU A 188 28.27 -17.48 29.29
N ASP A 189 29.00 -17.19 30.36
CA ASP A 189 29.93 -18.17 30.96
C ASP A 189 29.17 -19.39 31.54
N PHE A 190 27.97 -19.17 32.07
CA PHE A 190 27.12 -20.25 32.57
C PHE A 190 26.63 -21.18 31.43
N TRP A 191 26.49 -20.67 30.20
CA TRP A 191 26.01 -21.47 29.08
C TRP A 191 26.99 -22.60 28.77
N SER A 192 28.28 -22.25 28.71
CA SER A 192 29.36 -23.22 28.56
C SER A 192 29.37 -24.25 29.69
N SER A 193 29.02 -23.83 30.92
CA SER A 193 28.97 -24.72 32.09
C SER A 193 27.79 -25.70 32.11
N MET A 194 26.71 -25.43 31.36
CA MET A 194 25.56 -26.33 31.27
C MET A 194 25.86 -27.63 30.52
N GLY A 195 26.94 -27.69 29.73
CA GLY A 195 27.32 -28.88 28.97
C GLY A 195 26.32 -29.31 27.89
N ALA A 196 25.37 -28.44 27.53
CA ALA A 196 24.31 -28.73 26.55
C ALA A 196 24.82 -28.55 25.10
N SER A 197 25.73 -29.42 24.66
CA SER A 197 26.29 -29.39 23.28
C SER A 197 25.25 -29.54 22.18
N TRP A 198 24.08 -30.08 22.50
CA TRP A 198 22.93 -30.18 21.61
C TRP A 198 22.19 -28.84 21.42
N PHE A 199 22.41 -27.83 22.27
CA PHE A 199 21.78 -26.52 22.20
C PHE A 199 22.85 -25.43 22.00
N THR A 200 23.08 -25.08 20.74
CA THR A 200 24.28 -24.34 20.30
C THR A 200 24.07 -22.84 20.16
N LYS A 201 22.83 -22.38 20.09
CA LYS A 201 22.52 -20.96 19.99
C LYS A 201 21.23 -20.65 20.74
N ALA A 202 21.29 -19.59 21.52
CA ALA A 202 20.11 -18.96 22.12
C ALA A 202 20.34 -17.46 22.13
N LYS A 203 19.46 -16.75 21.43
CA LYS A 203 19.39 -15.30 21.43
C LYS A 203 17.94 -14.90 21.63
N ILE A 204 17.73 -13.92 22.51
CA ILE A 204 16.45 -13.21 22.60
C ILE A 204 16.65 -11.77 22.13
N LYS A 205 15.62 -11.19 21.53
CA LYS A 205 15.62 -9.82 21.02
C LYS A 205 14.26 -9.16 21.27
N ALA A 206 14.28 -7.85 21.47
CA ALA A 206 13.08 -7.03 21.47
C ALA A 206 13.37 -5.75 20.69
N ALA A 207 12.38 -5.23 19.99
CA ALA A 207 12.51 -4.01 19.21
C ALA A 207 11.23 -3.18 19.27
N TYR A 208 11.40 -1.87 19.14
CA TYR A 208 10.36 -0.87 18.93
C TYR A 208 10.84 0.06 17.81
N GLY A 209 9.97 0.43 16.90
CA GLY A 209 10.31 1.37 15.83
C GLY A 209 9.10 2.04 15.23
N GLU A 210 9.32 3.25 14.74
CA GLU A 210 8.35 4.01 13.96
C GLU A 210 8.90 4.27 12.55
N ALA A 211 8.01 4.32 11.57
CA ALA A 211 8.33 4.67 10.20
C ALA A 211 7.16 5.42 9.56
N GLY A 212 7.42 6.60 8.99
CA GLY A 212 6.42 7.37 8.26
C GLY A 212 6.33 7.01 6.78
N GLN A 213 5.12 7.11 6.22
CA GLN A 213 4.89 6.98 4.78
C GLN A 213 3.90 8.03 4.27
N SER A 214 4.09 8.41 3.00
CA SER A 214 3.27 9.40 2.29
C SER A 214 2.93 8.93 0.87
N LYS A 215 2.87 7.61 0.66
CA LYS A 215 2.72 6.99 -0.67
C LYS A 215 1.37 7.32 -1.28
N ASN A 216 0.32 7.34 -0.46
CA ASN A 216 -1.07 7.59 -0.89
C ASN A 216 -1.44 9.07 -0.99
N LEU A 217 -0.46 9.97 -0.82
CA LEU A 217 -0.66 11.41 -0.96
C LEU A 217 -0.19 11.91 -2.32
N SER A 218 -0.92 12.90 -2.84
CA SER A 218 -0.47 13.81 -3.88
C SER A 218 -0.22 15.20 -3.29
N ILE A 219 0.61 16.02 -3.94
CA ILE A 219 0.75 17.44 -3.57
C ILE A 219 -0.59 18.19 -3.68
N TYR A 220 -1.45 17.74 -4.59
CA TYR A 220 -2.78 18.30 -4.78
C TYR A 220 -3.72 18.00 -3.61
N ASP A 221 -3.44 16.98 -2.79
CA ASP A 221 -4.24 16.70 -1.60
C ASP A 221 -4.04 17.80 -0.53
N THR A 222 -2.90 18.51 -0.51
CA THR A 222 -2.63 19.61 0.43
C THR A 222 -2.75 21.00 -0.21
N GLN A 223 -2.56 21.13 -1.52
CA GLN A 223 -2.58 22.41 -2.24
C GLN A 223 -3.79 22.60 -3.17
N GLY A 224 -4.60 21.56 -3.38
CA GLY A 224 -5.70 21.58 -4.35
C GLY A 224 -5.22 21.41 -5.79
N ARG A 225 -6.16 21.18 -6.70
CA ARG A 225 -5.91 21.12 -8.15
C ARG A 225 -7.03 21.76 -8.92
N TYR A 226 -6.68 22.50 -9.95
CA TYR A 226 -7.61 22.95 -10.98
C TYR A 226 -7.49 22.07 -12.22
N ALA A 227 -8.63 21.77 -12.84
CA ALA A 227 -8.71 21.10 -14.12
C ALA A 227 -9.51 21.94 -15.11
N THR A 228 -9.21 21.73 -16.38
CA THR A 228 -9.96 22.33 -17.49
C THR A 228 -11.19 21.48 -17.77
N THR A 229 -12.32 22.14 -18.05
CA THR A 229 -13.56 21.49 -18.50
C THR A 229 -14.14 22.25 -19.69
N SER A 230 -15.06 21.63 -20.43
CA SER A 230 -15.87 22.31 -21.43
C SER A 230 -17.22 22.64 -20.83
N TYR A 231 -17.59 23.93 -20.83
CA TYR A 231 -18.90 24.41 -20.39
C TYR A 231 -19.52 25.25 -21.49
N ALA A 232 -20.68 24.82 -22.00
CA ALA A 232 -21.38 25.45 -23.12
C ALA A 232 -20.48 25.69 -24.36
N GLY A 233 -19.56 24.76 -24.64
CA GLY A 233 -18.62 24.86 -25.77
C GLY A 233 -17.45 25.83 -25.53
N THR A 234 -17.32 26.39 -24.33
CA THR A 234 -16.18 27.23 -23.93
C THR A 234 -15.34 26.52 -22.88
N THR A 235 -14.03 26.75 -22.92
CA THR A 235 -13.10 26.27 -21.90
C THR A 235 -13.39 26.93 -20.56
N GLY A 236 -13.78 26.14 -19.57
CA GLY A 236 -13.91 26.52 -18.17
C GLY A 236 -12.80 25.92 -17.32
N VAL A 237 -12.63 26.47 -16.12
CA VAL A 237 -11.72 25.92 -15.09
C VAL A 237 -12.58 25.55 -13.89
N LEU A 238 -12.37 24.36 -13.33
CA LEU A 238 -12.96 23.96 -12.06
C LEU A 238 -11.88 23.48 -11.10
N GLN A 239 -12.15 23.58 -9.81
CA GLN A 239 -11.35 22.90 -8.80
C GLN A 239 -11.69 21.42 -8.85
N SER A 240 -10.76 20.58 -9.32
CA SER A 240 -10.97 19.13 -9.47
C SER A 240 -10.68 18.35 -8.20
N ASN A 241 -9.90 18.93 -7.28
CA ASN A 241 -9.50 18.30 -6.03
C ASN A 241 -9.62 19.29 -4.87
N LEU A 242 -10.29 18.83 -3.79
CA LEU A 242 -10.27 19.50 -2.51
C LEU A 242 -8.91 19.34 -1.83
N GLN A 243 -8.52 20.38 -1.12
CA GLN A 243 -7.26 20.43 -0.37
C GLN A 243 -7.53 20.28 1.12
N ASN A 244 -6.67 19.54 1.81
CA ASN A 244 -6.61 19.42 3.25
C ASN A 244 -5.19 19.78 3.72
N PRO A 245 -4.94 21.04 4.13
CA PRO A 245 -3.61 21.48 4.56
C PRO A 245 -3.16 20.86 5.89
N GLU A 246 -4.07 20.23 6.64
CA GLU A 246 -3.82 19.63 7.96
C GLU A 246 -3.34 18.17 7.88
N LEU A 247 -3.16 17.63 6.68
CA LEU A 247 -2.68 16.25 6.48
C LEU A 247 -1.33 16.01 7.18
N LYS A 248 -1.24 14.86 7.85
CA LYS A 248 -0.07 14.39 8.58
C LYS A 248 0.50 13.12 7.97
N TRP A 249 1.74 12.79 8.36
CA TRP A 249 2.38 11.52 8.03
C TRP A 249 1.56 10.34 8.56
N GLU A 250 1.35 9.33 7.71
CA GLU A 250 0.89 8.02 8.21
C GLU A 250 2.08 7.32 8.85
N THR A 251 1.99 7.02 10.14
CA THR A 251 3.10 6.46 10.92
C THR A 251 2.82 5.01 11.27
N THR A 252 3.67 4.12 10.77
CA THR A 252 3.68 2.73 11.20
C THR A 252 4.54 2.60 12.45
N ARG A 253 3.92 2.26 13.58
CA ARG A 253 4.59 1.89 14.82
C ARG A 253 4.59 0.38 14.96
N GLU A 254 5.73 -0.20 15.29
CA GLU A 254 5.88 -1.64 15.48
C GLU A 254 6.72 -1.92 16.71
N TRP A 255 6.29 -2.88 17.51
CA TRP A 255 7.14 -3.49 18.51
C TRP A 255 7.03 -5.01 18.43
N GLY A 256 8.07 -5.67 18.90
CA GLY A 256 8.13 -7.12 18.81
C GLY A 256 9.15 -7.73 19.73
N PHE A 257 8.99 -9.03 19.89
CA PHE A 257 9.90 -9.90 20.64
C PHE A 257 10.25 -11.09 19.76
N GLY A 258 11.51 -11.51 19.80
CA GLY A 258 11.95 -12.66 19.03
C GLY A 258 12.97 -13.51 19.74
N MET A 259 13.04 -14.76 19.31
CA MET A 259 13.96 -15.78 19.78
C MET A 259 14.60 -16.49 18.60
N ASP A 260 15.91 -16.72 18.70
CA ASP A 260 16.71 -17.41 17.71
C ASP A 260 17.46 -18.54 18.41
N LEU A 261 17.02 -19.75 18.13
CA LEU A 261 17.45 -20.98 18.76
C LEU A 261 18.16 -21.85 17.74
N GLY A 262 19.27 -22.46 18.12
CA GLY A 262 20.04 -23.36 17.29
C GLY A 262 20.41 -24.62 18.05
N PHE A 263 20.22 -25.77 17.41
CA PHE A 263 20.45 -27.08 17.98
C PHE A 263 21.40 -27.91 17.11
N LEU A 264 22.08 -28.87 17.73
CA LEU A 264 22.90 -29.88 17.08
C LEU A 264 23.98 -29.26 16.16
N ASN A 265 24.80 -28.33 16.70
CA ASN A 265 25.76 -27.54 15.92
C ASN A 265 25.11 -26.74 14.80
N ASN A 266 24.00 -26.07 15.13
CA ASN A 266 23.15 -25.30 14.22
C ASN A 266 22.64 -26.08 13.01
N ARG A 267 22.48 -27.41 13.13
CA ARG A 267 21.80 -28.22 12.11
C ARG A 267 20.29 -28.02 12.13
N LEU A 268 19.71 -27.64 13.27
CA LEU A 268 18.32 -27.23 13.37
C LEU A 268 18.26 -25.83 13.96
N GLY A 269 17.79 -24.87 13.18
CA GLY A 269 17.52 -23.50 13.60
C GLY A 269 16.02 -23.28 13.72
N LEU A 270 15.61 -22.60 14.79
CA LEU A 270 14.25 -22.13 15.01
C LEU A 270 14.29 -20.63 15.29
N ILE A 271 13.52 -19.88 14.53
CA ILE A 271 13.30 -18.45 14.74
C ILE A 271 11.82 -18.28 15.06
N PHE A 272 11.54 -17.61 16.16
CA PHE A 272 10.21 -17.20 16.55
C PHE A 272 10.22 -15.67 16.67
N ASP A 273 9.24 -15.01 16.08
CA ASP A 273 9.04 -13.58 16.18
C ASP A 273 7.56 -13.31 16.48
N TYR A 274 7.29 -12.46 17.47
CA TYR A 274 5.97 -11.88 17.74
C TYR A 274 6.05 -10.41 17.37
N TYR A 275 5.05 -9.92 16.63
CA TYR A 275 4.93 -8.52 16.27
C TYR A 275 3.57 -7.95 16.70
N ASP A 276 3.57 -6.68 17.06
CA ASP A 276 2.39 -5.84 17.23
C ASP A 276 2.64 -4.53 16.49
N LYS A 277 1.78 -4.25 15.53
CA LYS A 277 1.95 -3.20 14.53
C LYS A 277 0.70 -2.34 14.47
N ALA A 278 0.87 -1.03 14.45
CA ALA A 278 -0.20 -0.06 14.27
C ALA A 278 0.15 0.95 13.18
N SER A 279 -0.74 1.14 12.20
CA SER A 279 -0.71 2.28 11.28
C SER A 279 -1.53 3.41 11.88
N ILE A 280 -0.85 4.46 12.33
CA ILE A 280 -1.40 5.65 13.00
C ILE A 280 -1.60 6.75 11.97
N ASP A 281 -2.71 7.49 12.11
CA ASP A 281 -3.10 8.57 11.20
C ASP A 281 -3.13 8.12 9.74
N ARG A 282 -3.77 6.98 9.47
CA ARG A 282 -3.82 6.37 8.14
C ARG A 282 -4.41 7.31 7.10
N LEU A 283 -3.73 7.48 5.98
CA LEU A 283 -4.13 8.36 4.90
C LEU A 283 -5.21 7.69 4.03
N PHE A 284 -6.38 8.30 3.94
CA PHE A 284 -7.58 7.72 3.34
C PHE A 284 -8.33 8.75 2.49
N LEU A 285 -8.96 8.28 1.41
CA LEU A 285 -9.87 9.11 0.62
C LEU A 285 -11.26 8.95 1.21
N GLU A 286 -11.68 9.91 2.03
CA GLU A 286 -13.01 9.92 2.61
C GLU A 286 -14.02 10.33 1.54
N PRO A 287 -15.01 9.49 1.22
CA PRO A 287 -16.04 9.84 0.24
C PRO A 287 -16.92 10.96 0.78
N LEU A 288 -17.24 11.93 -0.07
CA LEU A 288 -18.13 13.04 0.28
C LEU A 288 -19.52 12.85 -0.35
N PRO A 289 -20.58 13.42 0.24
CA PRO A 289 -21.90 13.41 -0.36
C PRO A 289 -21.91 14.07 -1.75
N SER A 290 -22.70 13.52 -2.67
CA SER A 290 -22.73 13.97 -4.08
C SER A 290 -23.13 15.44 -4.24
N PHE A 291 -23.92 16.00 -3.32
CA PHE A 291 -24.31 17.42 -3.35
C PHE A 291 -23.12 18.38 -3.13
N THR A 292 -21.98 17.89 -2.63
CA THR A 292 -20.76 18.71 -2.49
C THR A 292 -20.12 19.01 -3.83
N GLY A 293 -20.44 18.24 -4.89
CA GLY A 293 -19.77 18.33 -6.19
C GLY A 293 -18.40 17.64 -6.25
N TYR A 294 -17.96 17.00 -5.17
CA TYR A 294 -16.70 16.27 -5.08
C TYR A 294 -16.92 14.80 -4.74
N THR A 295 -16.04 13.93 -5.21
CA THR A 295 -16.09 12.49 -4.92
C THR A 295 -15.53 12.13 -3.54
N GLY A 296 -14.65 12.98 -2.99
CA GLY A 296 -14.04 12.76 -1.68
C GLY A 296 -12.98 13.80 -1.32
N ILE A 297 -12.46 13.69 -0.11
CA ILE A 297 -11.34 14.47 0.41
C ILE A 297 -10.32 13.54 1.09
N ARG A 298 -9.03 13.84 0.90
CA ARG A 298 -7.95 13.09 1.57
C ARG A 298 -7.89 13.52 3.04
N THR A 299 -7.86 12.54 3.95
CA THR A 299 -7.79 12.78 5.40
C THR A 299 -6.96 11.71 6.11
N ASN A 300 -6.56 11.97 7.36
CA ASN A 300 -6.02 10.97 8.27
C ASN A 300 -7.20 10.32 9.03
N VAL A 301 -7.62 9.12 8.60
CA VAL A 301 -8.90 8.49 9.02
C VAL A 301 -8.83 7.73 10.33
N GLY A 302 -7.64 7.48 10.90
CA GLY A 302 -7.53 6.79 12.18
C GLY A 302 -6.36 5.83 12.30
N THR A 303 -6.43 4.96 13.32
CA THR A 303 -5.39 3.99 13.66
C THR A 303 -5.88 2.56 13.47
N PHE A 304 -5.07 1.73 12.80
CA PHE A 304 -5.37 0.33 12.52
C PHE A 304 -4.25 -0.56 13.04
N GLY A 305 -4.61 -1.59 13.81
CA GLY A 305 -3.70 -2.52 14.46
C GLY A 305 -3.71 -3.90 13.82
N SER A 306 -2.57 -4.57 13.92
CA SER A 306 -2.42 -6.00 13.64
C SER A 306 -1.31 -6.59 14.48
N SER A 307 -1.52 -7.79 15.00
CA SER A 307 -0.47 -8.55 15.71
C SER A 307 -0.43 -9.99 15.22
N GLY A 308 0.74 -10.61 15.35
CA GLY A 308 0.95 -11.94 14.81
C GLY A 308 2.22 -12.61 15.30
N ILE A 309 2.38 -13.85 14.89
CA ILE A 309 3.55 -14.69 15.15
C ILE A 309 4.12 -15.15 13.82
N GLU A 310 5.43 -15.08 13.68
CA GLU A 310 6.20 -15.65 12.60
C GLU A 310 7.11 -16.75 13.16
N LEU A 311 7.05 -17.94 12.56
CA LEU A 311 7.90 -19.07 12.90
C LEU A 311 8.69 -19.46 11.67
N SER A 312 10.00 -19.62 11.80
CA SER A 312 10.84 -20.20 10.77
C SER A 312 11.68 -21.35 11.34
N VAL A 313 11.71 -22.45 10.60
CA VAL A 313 12.54 -23.62 10.92
C VAL A 313 13.46 -23.89 9.75
N ASN A 314 14.75 -24.05 10.03
CA ASN A 314 15.77 -24.39 9.05
C ASN A 314 16.50 -25.65 9.53
N ALA A 315 16.51 -26.71 8.73
CA ALA A 315 17.07 -28.00 9.08
C ALA A 315 18.06 -28.48 8.01
N ASN A 316 19.32 -28.62 8.38
CA ASN A 316 20.34 -29.33 7.61
C ASN A 316 20.27 -30.84 7.94
N ILE A 317 19.37 -31.54 7.25
CA ILE A 317 18.98 -32.92 7.54
C ILE A 317 20.11 -33.90 7.18
N VAL A 318 20.78 -33.69 6.05
CA VAL A 318 21.93 -34.50 5.64
C VAL A 318 23.13 -33.61 5.39
N ARG A 319 24.27 -33.97 5.99
CA ARG A 319 25.58 -33.34 5.79
C ARG A 319 26.63 -34.42 5.53
N SER A 320 26.53 -35.06 4.37
CA SER A 320 27.50 -36.03 3.88
C SER A 320 28.40 -35.38 2.83
N GLY A 321 29.61 -35.91 2.63
CA GLY A 321 30.57 -35.38 1.67
C GLY A 321 29.96 -35.20 0.28
N ASP A 322 29.22 -36.19 -0.18
CA ASP A 322 28.62 -36.18 -1.52
C ASP A 322 27.15 -35.68 -1.53
N TRP A 323 26.54 -35.47 -0.37
CA TRP A 323 25.12 -35.10 -0.28
C TRP A 323 24.82 -34.18 0.89
N ASN A 324 24.33 -32.99 0.57
CA ASN A 324 23.83 -32.03 1.55
C ASN A 324 22.36 -31.76 1.28
N TRP A 325 21.50 -31.98 2.28
CA TRP A 325 20.07 -31.71 2.17
C TRP A 325 19.63 -30.75 3.26
N ASN A 326 19.08 -29.61 2.83
CA ASN A 326 18.54 -28.58 3.69
C ASN A 326 17.05 -28.43 3.41
N VAL A 327 16.26 -28.30 4.47
CA VAL A 327 14.84 -28.00 4.42
C VAL A 327 14.58 -26.76 5.25
N SER A 328 13.83 -25.82 4.68
CA SER A 328 13.38 -24.61 5.37
C SER A 328 11.87 -24.53 5.28
N ALA A 329 11.22 -24.20 6.40
CA ALA A 329 9.79 -23.97 6.49
C ALA A 329 9.55 -22.67 7.25
N PHE A 330 8.47 -21.98 6.93
CA PHE A 330 8.01 -20.80 7.64
C PHE A 330 6.50 -20.85 7.81
N ALA A 331 5.98 -20.16 8.82
CA ALA A 331 4.56 -20.02 9.08
C ALA A 331 4.30 -18.64 9.68
N ASP A 332 3.35 -17.91 9.09
CA ASP A 332 2.91 -16.60 9.55
C ASP A 332 1.47 -16.71 10.03
N LEU A 333 1.24 -16.30 11.27
CA LEU A 333 -0.04 -16.42 11.96
C LEU A 333 -0.51 -15.04 12.40
N LEU A 334 -1.52 -14.51 11.70
CA LEU A 334 -2.22 -13.31 12.12
C LEU A 334 -3.10 -13.63 13.34
N LEU A 335 -2.79 -13.02 14.48
CA LEU A 335 -3.53 -13.22 15.73
C LEU A 335 -4.67 -12.23 15.89
N SER A 336 -4.42 -10.96 15.56
CA SER A 336 -5.42 -9.90 15.61
C SER A 336 -5.26 -8.93 14.45
N GLN A 337 -6.39 -8.37 14.01
CA GLN A 337 -6.46 -7.26 13.08
C GLN A 337 -7.69 -6.43 13.44
N GLU A 338 -7.50 -5.17 13.81
CA GLU A 338 -8.57 -4.34 14.36
C GLU A 338 -8.41 -2.87 13.97
N THR A 339 -9.54 -2.17 13.89
CA THR A 339 -9.55 -0.70 13.87
C THR A 339 -9.45 -0.21 15.31
N ILE A 340 -8.36 0.47 15.66
CA ILE A 340 -8.09 0.90 17.04
C ILE A 340 -8.82 2.22 17.35
N LYS A 341 -8.81 3.15 16.39
CA LYS A 341 -9.34 4.50 16.59
C LYS A 341 -9.81 5.11 15.29
N LEU A 342 -10.95 5.79 15.31
CA LEU A 342 -11.51 6.60 14.23
C LEU A 342 -11.89 8.00 14.76
N PRO A 343 -12.14 8.98 13.87
CA PRO A 343 -12.75 10.25 14.24
C PRO A 343 -14.15 10.06 14.85
N ASP A 344 -14.46 10.82 15.89
CA ASP A 344 -15.81 10.87 16.45
C ASP A 344 -16.79 11.39 15.37
N ASN A 345 -17.78 10.57 15.05
CA ASN A 345 -18.82 10.88 14.08
C ASN A 345 -20.24 10.67 14.64
N GLY A 346 -20.37 10.41 15.95
CA GLY A 346 -21.64 10.20 16.62
C GLY A 346 -22.35 8.87 16.31
N THR A 347 -21.75 7.97 15.53
CA THR A 347 -22.27 6.61 15.31
C THR A 347 -21.61 5.61 16.28
N GLU A 348 -22.24 4.47 16.50
CA GLU A 348 -21.67 3.41 17.35
C GLU A 348 -20.29 2.98 16.83
N ALA A 349 -19.31 2.90 17.75
CA ALA A 349 -17.91 2.59 17.44
C ALA A 349 -17.29 3.50 16.36
N ASN A 350 -17.78 4.74 16.23
CA ASN A 350 -17.34 5.72 15.24
C ASN A 350 -17.38 5.16 13.80
N ARG A 351 -18.37 4.31 13.49
CA ARG A 351 -18.43 3.57 12.24
C ARG A 351 -18.44 4.50 11.02
N ILE A 352 -17.55 4.25 10.07
CA ILE A 352 -17.49 4.94 8.78
C ILE A 352 -17.93 3.97 7.68
N GLY A 353 -18.99 4.35 6.97
CA GLY A 353 -19.63 3.50 5.97
C GLY A 353 -20.43 2.35 6.61
N GLY A 354 -20.33 1.17 6.01
CA GLY A 354 -21.11 0.01 6.43
C GLY A 354 -22.48 -0.06 5.77
N THR A 355 -23.29 -1.00 6.23
CA THR A 355 -24.63 -1.22 5.72
C THR A 355 -25.53 -1.77 6.81
N PHE A 356 -26.81 -1.45 6.73
CA PHE A 356 -27.80 -2.06 7.61
C PHE A 356 -28.09 -3.50 7.17
N VAL A 357 -28.16 -4.40 8.14
CA VAL A 357 -28.58 -5.81 7.99
C VAL A 357 -29.57 -6.19 9.10
N THR A 358 -30.33 -7.25 8.88
CA THR A 358 -31.16 -7.87 9.92
C THR A 358 -30.31 -8.27 11.11
N ASN A 359 -30.78 -7.96 12.33
CA ASN A 359 -30.12 -8.40 13.55
C ASN A 359 -30.36 -9.90 13.76
N PRO A 360 -29.32 -10.76 13.75
CA PRO A 360 -29.50 -12.20 13.92
C PRO A 360 -30.06 -12.59 15.29
N ASP A 361 -29.82 -11.78 16.33
CA ASP A 361 -30.32 -12.02 17.68
C ASP A 361 -31.77 -11.54 17.87
N ASN A 362 -32.25 -10.66 16.99
CA ASN A 362 -33.62 -10.16 16.98
C ASN A 362 -34.11 -9.87 15.54
N PRO A 363 -34.43 -10.92 14.76
CA PRO A 363 -34.69 -10.76 13.32
C PRO A 363 -35.88 -9.86 12.96
N THR A 364 -36.82 -9.68 13.88
CA THR A 364 -38.01 -8.81 13.70
C THR A 364 -37.84 -7.42 14.32
N GLY A 365 -36.67 -7.14 14.90
CA GLY A 365 -36.32 -5.85 15.50
C GLY A 365 -35.72 -4.86 14.50
N ASP A 366 -35.17 -3.76 15.05
CA ASP A 366 -34.48 -2.76 14.25
C ASP A 366 -33.21 -3.36 13.60
N PRO A 367 -32.92 -3.03 12.33
CA PRO A 367 -31.71 -3.47 11.67
C PRO A 367 -30.46 -2.86 12.31
N ILE A 368 -29.37 -3.60 12.26
CA ILE A 368 -28.07 -3.18 12.82
C ILE A 368 -27.14 -2.72 11.71
N LEU A 369 -26.32 -1.70 11.99
CA LEU A 369 -25.32 -1.20 11.06
C LEU A 369 -24.03 -2.01 11.21
N VAL A 370 -23.60 -2.66 10.13
CA VAL A 370 -22.46 -3.58 10.12
C VAL A 370 -21.48 -3.30 8.96
N GLY A 371 -20.27 -3.84 9.04
CA GLY A 371 -19.23 -3.65 8.02
C GLY A 371 -18.66 -2.23 8.00
N GLY A 372 -17.96 -1.86 6.93
CA GLY A 372 -17.21 -0.60 6.90
C GLY A 372 -16.00 -0.62 7.85
N LEU A 373 -15.67 0.55 8.41
CA LEU A 373 -14.63 0.69 9.45
C LEU A 373 -15.33 1.02 10.77
N ALA A 374 -15.03 0.30 11.84
CA ALA A 374 -15.57 0.55 13.18
C ALA A 374 -14.55 0.17 14.25
N GLU A 375 -14.43 0.99 15.30
CA GLU A 375 -13.52 0.75 16.41
C GLU A 375 -13.79 -0.60 17.09
N GLY A 376 -12.72 -1.35 17.37
CA GLY A 376 -12.80 -2.70 17.93
C GLY A 376 -13.15 -3.79 16.91
N GLU A 377 -13.48 -3.44 15.67
CA GLU A 377 -13.80 -4.42 14.62
C GLU A 377 -12.67 -4.61 13.62
N ARG A 378 -12.59 -5.81 13.07
CA ARG A 378 -11.73 -6.12 11.93
C ARG A 378 -12.29 -5.50 10.66
N SER A 379 -11.48 -4.69 9.98
CA SER A 379 -11.88 -4.09 8.70
C SER A 379 -12.01 -5.14 7.59
N GLY A 380 -12.87 -4.86 6.60
CA GLY A 380 -13.02 -5.71 5.41
C GLY A 380 -14.04 -6.83 5.56
N ALA A 381 -14.94 -6.75 6.53
CA ALA A 381 -16.06 -7.68 6.65
C ALA A 381 -16.94 -7.63 5.39
N ILE A 382 -17.23 -8.79 4.82
CA ILE A 382 -18.07 -8.98 3.65
C ILE A 382 -19.43 -9.47 4.10
N TYR A 383 -20.48 -8.74 3.71
CA TYR A 383 -21.86 -9.13 3.92
C TYR A 383 -22.51 -9.46 2.57
N GLY A 384 -23.15 -10.61 2.48
CA GLY A 384 -23.73 -11.12 1.24
C GLY A 384 -25.02 -11.88 1.48
N TYR A 385 -25.81 -12.00 0.40
CA TYR A 385 -27.07 -12.73 0.43
C TYR A 385 -26.86 -14.22 0.66
N VAL A 386 -27.84 -14.88 1.28
CA VAL A 386 -27.86 -16.33 1.47
C VAL A 386 -28.59 -16.95 0.29
N ASN A 387 -27.89 -17.75 -0.52
CA ASN A 387 -28.50 -18.50 -1.61
C ASN A 387 -29.08 -19.81 -1.07
N GLU A 388 -30.40 -19.97 -1.12
CA GLU A 388 -31.10 -21.19 -0.71
C GLU A 388 -31.24 -22.20 -1.86
N GLY A 389 -30.96 -21.77 -3.10
CA GLY A 389 -30.98 -22.63 -4.27
C GLY A 389 -31.26 -21.87 -5.56
N ILE A 390 -31.48 -22.62 -6.63
CA ILE A 390 -31.85 -22.07 -7.94
C ILE A 390 -33.25 -22.55 -8.26
N ILE A 391 -34.11 -21.63 -8.67
CA ILE A 391 -35.47 -21.95 -9.13
C ILE A 391 -35.38 -22.80 -10.39
N GLN A 392 -35.92 -24.02 -10.38
CA GLN A 392 -35.75 -24.98 -11.47
C GLN A 392 -36.83 -24.86 -12.55
N ASN A 393 -38.05 -24.49 -12.16
CA ASN A 393 -39.21 -24.48 -13.03
C ASN A 393 -40.22 -23.39 -12.64
N TRP A 394 -41.25 -23.19 -13.48
CA TRP A 394 -42.21 -22.11 -13.29
C TRP A 394 -43.11 -22.29 -12.06
N ASP A 395 -43.42 -23.53 -11.66
CA ASP A 395 -44.21 -23.78 -10.45
C ASP A 395 -43.44 -23.34 -9.20
N GLU A 396 -42.13 -23.62 -9.14
CA GLU A 396 -41.25 -23.11 -8.08
C GLU A 396 -41.14 -21.58 -8.12
N ALA A 397 -41.06 -20.99 -9.32
CA ALA A 397 -41.03 -19.54 -9.46
C ALA A 397 -42.30 -18.88 -8.92
N ASP A 398 -43.47 -19.41 -9.29
CA ASP A 398 -44.76 -18.90 -8.84
C ASP A 398 -44.96 -19.07 -7.33
N ALA A 399 -44.55 -20.21 -6.78
CA ALA A 399 -44.58 -20.45 -5.33
C ALA A 399 -43.66 -19.49 -4.55
N TYR A 400 -42.44 -19.27 -5.04
CA TYR A 400 -41.48 -18.36 -4.40
C TYR A 400 -41.95 -16.90 -4.47
N ASN A 401 -42.41 -16.46 -5.64
CA ASN A 401 -42.94 -15.11 -5.87
C ASN A 401 -44.27 -14.84 -5.12
N ALA A 402 -44.98 -15.87 -4.67
CA ALA A 402 -46.19 -15.71 -3.87
C ALA A 402 -45.90 -15.22 -2.45
N THR A 403 -44.69 -15.45 -1.93
CA THR A 403 -44.27 -15.08 -0.57
C THR A 403 -43.11 -14.10 -0.54
N HIS A 404 -42.37 -13.93 -1.64
CA HIS A 404 -41.21 -13.05 -1.72
C HIS A 404 -41.35 -11.99 -2.80
N TYR A 405 -40.88 -10.79 -2.48
CA TYR A 405 -40.80 -9.64 -3.37
C TYR A 405 -39.34 -9.19 -3.50
N ASP A 406 -38.78 -9.30 -4.71
CA ASP A 406 -37.36 -8.99 -4.94
C ASP A 406 -37.14 -7.50 -5.25
N GLU A 407 -36.75 -6.73 -4.23
CA GLU A 407 -36.43 -5.31 -4.37
C GLU A 407 -35.04 -5.06 -4.95
N LEU A 408 -34.15 -6.05 -4.91
CA LEU A 408 -32.78 -5.95 -5.44
C LEU A 408 -32.78 -5.71 -6.96
N MET A 409 -33.84 -6.17 -7.63
CA MET A 409 -34.01 -6.04 -9.08
C MET A 409 -34.73 -4.75 -9.49
N ALA A 410 -35.18 -3.88 -8.58
CA ALA A 410 -35.99 -2.71 -8.91
C ALA A 410 -35.26 -1.59 -9.69
N GLY A 411 -33.94 -1.66 -9.83
CA GLY A 411 -33.08 -0.55 -10.28
C GLY A 411 -32.77 -0.43 -11.78
N SER A 412 -33.27 -1.30 -12.66
CA SER A 412 -32.99 -1.19 -14.11
C SER A 412 -34.28 -1.18 -14.94
N ALA A 413 -34.26 -0.37 -16.02
CA ALA A 413 -35.40 0.04 -16.84
C ALA A 413 -36.27 -1.08 -17.45
N ASN A 414 -35.92 -2.35 -17.25
CA ASN A 414 -36.64 -3.53 -17.75
C ASN A 414 -36.86 -4.65 -16.71
N HIS A 415 -36.77 -4.37 -15.40
CA HIS A 415 -36.85 -5.44 -14.41
C HIS A 415 -38.26 -5.87 -14.01
N ARG A 416 -38.43 -7.19 -13.95
CA ARG A 416 -39.56 -7.87 -13.34
C ARG A 416 -39.20 -8.12 -11.88
N GLN A 417 -40.05 -7.71 -10.95
CA GLN A 417 -39.89 -7.93 -9.50
C GLN A 417 -40.19 -9.40 -9.09
N PHE A 418 -40.27 -10.28 -10.08
CA PHE A 418 -40.64 -11.67 -9.96
C PHE A 418 -39.50 -12.52 -10.52
N LYS A 419 -39.07 -13.49 -9.71
CA LYS A 419 -38.07 -14.49 -10.07
C LYS A 419 -38.59 -15.46 -11.12
N LYS A 420 -37.68 -16.10 -11.84
CA LYS A 420 -37.95 -17.07 -12.91
C LYS A 420 -37.09 -18.32 -12.78
N PRO A 421 -37.38 -19.38 -13.54
CA PRO A 421 -36.45 -20.50 -13.67
C PRO A 421 -35.05 -20.04 -14.06
N GLY A 422 -34.04 -20.49 -13.30
CA GLY A 422 -32.65 -20.09 -13.42
C GLY A 422 -32.21 -18.99 -12.45
N ASP A 423 -33.13 -18.28 -11.81
CA ASP A 423 -32.80 -17.26 -10.82
C ASP A 423 -32.47 -17.86 -9.44
N HIS A 424 -31.65 -17.15 -8.66
CA HIS A 424 -31.35 -17.50 -7.28
C HIS A 424 -32.54 -17.26 -6.34
N MET A 425 -32.77 -18.21 -5.43
CA MET A 425 -33.61 -18.04 -4.24
C MET A 425 -32.75 -17.43 -3.13
N TRP A 426 -33.07 -16.21 -2.73
CA TRP A 426 -32.42 -15.55 -1.60
C TRP A 426 -33.22 -15.80 -0.32
N ALA A 427 -32.54 -16.04 0.81
CA ALA A 427 -33.21 -16.13 2.09
C ALA A 427 -33.75 -14.76 2.52
N ASP A 428 -34.98 -14.75 3.02
CA ASP A 428 -35.57 -13.62 3.75
C ASP A 428 -35.19 -13.76 5.23
N LEU A 429 -34.30 -12.88 5.71
CA LEU A 429 -33.71 -13.02 7.04
C LEU A 429 -34.57 -12.40 8.14
N ASN A 430 -35.45 -11.44 7.81
CA ASN A 430 -36.34 -10.77 8.77
C ASN A 430 -37.80 -11.27 8.71
N GLY A 431 -38.14 -12.08 7.71
CA GLY A 431 -39.45 -12.68 7.53
C GLY A 431 -40.53 -11.71 7.05
N ASP A 432 -40.14 -10.57 6.45
CA ASP A 432 -41.08 -9.56 5.96
C ASP A 432 -41.57 -9.80 4.51
N GLY A 433 -41.03 -10.82 3.85
CA GLY A 433 -41.33 -11.20 2.47
C GLY A 433 -40.67 -10.29 1.42
N ARG A 434 -39.73 -9.41 1.78
CA ARG A 434 -39.12 -8.41 0.89
C ARG A 434 -37.61 -8.58 0.88
N LEU A 435 -37.08 -9.07 -0.24
CA LEU A 435 -35.64 -9.28 -0.41
C LEU A 435 -34.97 -7.93 -0.69
N ASN A 436 -34.23 -7.41 0.27
CA ASN A 436 -33.59 -6.11 0.20
C ASN A 436 -32.21 -6.12 0.89
N SER A 437 -31.60 -4.94 1.07
CA SER A 437 -30.26 -4.83 1.65
C SER A 437 -30.11 -5.42 3.06
N TYR A 438 -31.22 -5.61 3.80
CA TYR A 438 -31.22 -6.17 5.14
C TYR A 438 -30.96 -7.69 5.16
N ASP A 439 -31.27 -8.40 4.07
CA ASP A 439 -31.16 -9.86 3.94
C ASP A 439 -29.74 -10.37 3.64
N ARG A 440 -28.74 -9.70 4.20
CA ARG A 440 -27.34 -10.09 4.07
C ARG A 440 -26.77 -10.49 5.42
N GLU A 441 -25.97 -11.54 5.40
CA GLU A 441 -25.24 -12.01 6.56
C GLU A 441 -23.73 -11.96 6.33
N PHE A 442 -22.96 -12.07 7.40
CA PHE A 442 -21.51 -12.11 7.34
C PHE A 442 -21.01 -13.34 6.56
N LYS A 443 -20.17 -13.11 5.55
CA LYS A 443 -19.59 -14.16 4.69
C LYS A 443 -18.09 -14.37 4.90
N GLY A 444 -17.44 -13.51 5.67
CA GLY A 444 -16.00 -13.55 5.91
C GLY A 444 -15.36 -12.18 5.80
N TYR A 445 -14.02 -12.16 5.83
CA TYR A 445 -13.23 -10.95 5.61
C TYR A 445 -12.59 -10.99 4.22
N GLN A 446 -12.46 -9.83 3.59
CA GLN A 446 -11.67 -9.67 2.37
C GLN A 446 -10.21 -10.05 2.66
N THR A 447 -9.69 -11.01 1.90
CA THR A 447 -8.31 -11.52 2.00
C THR A 447 -7.30 -10.59 1.34
#